data_AF-A0A959Y9L9-F1
#
_entry.id   AF-A0A959Y9L9-F1
#
_cell.length_a   1.000
_cell.length_b   1.000
_cell.length_c   1.000
_cell.angle_alpha   90.00
_cell.angle_beta   90.00
_cell.angle_gamma   90.00
#
_symmetry.space_group_name_H-M   'P 1'
#
loop_
_entity.id
_entity.type
_entity.pdbx_description
1 polymer ?
#
loop_
_entity_poly.entity_id
_entity_poly.type
_entity_poly.pdbx_seq_one_letter_code
_entity_poly.pdbx_strand_id
1 'polypeptide(L)'
;PDNTMYNQDIWPISNMNTYVQAFPSGNVINPASCAVSINEQGVASFTEVFPQPSTGVVTLNVDSRVSGTLTVEVFDILGQRVSAYSLNGNSGANTHTLDLSDLTDGQYVLKLNMNDRATDARRIVIAR
;
A
#
# COMPACT_ATOMS: atom_id res chain seq x y z
N PRO A 1 26.84 -31.43 25.86
CA PRO A 1 27.18 -30.04 26.25
C PRO A 1 25.88 -29.26 26.51
N ASP A 2 25.73 -28.69 27.69
CA ASP A 2 24.47 -28.58 28.46
C ASP A 2 23.42 -27.53 28.02
N ASN A 3 23.54 -26.94 26.82
CA ASN A 3 22.64 -25.90 26.29
C ASN A 3 22.32 -24.76 27.27
N THR A 4 23.18 -24.49 28.26
CA THR A 4 22.97 -23.46 29.28
C THR A 4 23.66 -22.16 28.84
N MET A 5 22.91 -21.07 28.78
CA MET A 5 23.44 -19.74 28.40
C MET A 5 23.87 -18.94 29.64
N TYR A 6 25.03 -18.29 29.57
CA TYR A 6 25.50 -17.34 30.59
C TYR A 6 25.20 -15.90 30.16
N ASN A 7 24.71 -15.08 31.09
CA ASN A 7 24.23 -13.70 30.85
C ASN A 7 25.30 -12.72 30.30
N GLN A 8 26.56 -13.13 30.20
CA GLN A 8 27.67 -12.32 29.71
C GLN A 8 27.86 -12.42 28.18
N ASP A 9 27.23 -13.39 27.52
CA ASP A 9 27.39 -13.65 26.07
C ASP A 9 26.41 -12.85 25.18
N ILE A 10 25.57 -12.01 25.79
CA ILE A 10 24.38 -11.42 25.13
C ILE A 10 24.59 -9.94 24.78
N TRP A 11 25.74 -9.31 25.05
CA TRP A 11 25.94 -7.87 24.78
C TRP A 11 27.16 -7.55 23.91
N PRO A 12 27.06 -6.61 22.94
CA PRO A 12 25.86 -5.88 22.50
C PRO A 12 25.04 -6.62 21.42
N ILE A 13 23.72 -6.58 21.57
CA ILE A 13 22.73 -7.12 20.63
C ILE A 13 22.34 -6.08 19.58
N SER A 14 22.78 -6.27 18.34
CA SER A 14 22.45 -5.36 17.24
C SER A 14 21.19 -5.77 16.46
N ASN A 15 20.86 -7.07 16.45
CA ASN A 15 19.65 -7.63 15.83
C ASN A 15 19.50 -9.12 16.20
N MET A 16 18.41 -9.75 15.76
CA MET A 16 18.09 -11.17 16.03
C MET A 16 19.19 -12.15 15.59
N ASN A 17 19.98 -11.83 14.57
CA ASN A 17 21.09 -12.68 14.14
C ASN A 17 22.19 -12.77 15.22
N THR A 18 22.40 -11.68 15.98
CA THR A 18 23.38 -11.66 17.09
C THR A 18 23.01 -12.68 18.18
N TYR A 19 21.71 -12.93 18.40
CA TYR A 19 21.23 -13.95 19.34
C TYR A 19 21.41 -15.38 18.81
N VAL A 20 21.17 -15.61 17.52
CA VAL A 20 21.31 -16.93 16.91
C VAL A 20 22.76 -17.40 16.91
N GLN A 21 23.70 -16.48 16.71
CA GLN A 21 25.15 -16.75 16.74
C GLN A 21 25.71 -17.00 18.14
N ALA A 22 24.95 -16.70 19.21
CA ALA A 22 25.38 -16.95 20.59
C ALA A 22 25.21 -18.43 21.01
N PHE A 23 24.53 -19.25 20.21
CA PHE A 23 24.39 -20.69 20.48
C PHE A 23 25.53 -21.50 19.83
N PRO A 24 25.92 -22.66 20.40
CA PRO A 24 26.99 -23.50 19.86
C PRO A 24 26.79 -23.91 18.40
N SER A 25 27.90 -24.16 17.70
CA SER A 25 27.91 -24.65 16.31
C SER A 25 27.09 -25.93 16.16
N GLY A 26 26.07 -25.91 15.30
CA GLY A 26 25.12 -27.02 15.09
C GLY A 26 23.68 -26.71 15.51
N ASN A 27 23.36 -25.48 15.90
CA ASN A 27 21.99 -25.05 16.13
C ASN A 27 21.16 -25.01 14.82
N VAL A 28 19.86 -25.21 14.92
CA VAL A 28 18.89 -25.18 13.79
C VAL A 28 17.93 -23.99 13.90
N ILE A 29 18.34 -22.94 14.61
CA ILE A 29 17.51 -21.75 14.86
C ILE A 29 17.70 -20.77 13.69
N ASN A 30 16.68 -20.59 12.88
CA ASN A 30 16.66 -19.58 11.83
C ASN A 30 15.72 -18.43 12.27
N PRO A 31 16.15 -17.16 12.27
CA PRO A 31 15.26 -16.06 12.62
C PRO A 31 14.08 -16.05 11.64
N ALA A 32 12.87 -16.13 12.18
CA ALA A 32 11.66 -16.03 11.37
C ALA A 32 11.62 -14.64 10.72
N SER A 33 11.71 -14.61 9.39
CA SER A 33 11.48 -13.40 8.62
C SER A 33 10.03 -12.97 8.83
N CYS A 34 9.81 -11.80 9.43
CA CYS A 34 8.51 -11.16 9.40
C CYS A 34 8.19 -10.80 7.94
N ALA A 35 7.24 -11.50 7.33
CA ALA A 35 6.67 -11.08 6.05
C ALA A 35 5.86 -9.79 6.30
N VAL A 36 6.51 -8.63 6.15
CA VAL A 36 5.85 -7.33 6.16
C VAL A 36 5.28 -7.03 4.78
N SER A 37 4.26 -7.78 4.38
CA SER A 37 3.28 -7.33 3.38
C SER A 37 2.16 -8.36 3.30
N ILE A 38 0.93 -7.97 3.63
CA ILE A 38 -0.26 -8.64 3.11
C ILE A 38 -0.61 -7.84 1.86
N ASN A 39 -0.40 -8.43 0.69
CA ASN A 39 -0.96 -7.87 -0.52
C ASN A 39 -2.47 -8.16 -0.46
N GLU A 40 -3.22 -7.21 0.08
CA GLU A 40 -4.69 -7.21 0.02
C GLU A 40 -5.07 -7.02 -1.44
N GLN A 41 -5.09 -8.14 -2.17
CA GLN A 41 -5.48 -8.16 -3.57
C GLN A 41 -7.00 -8.01 -3.63
N GLY A 42 -7.46 -6.77 -3.50
CA GLY A 42 -8.84 -6.39 -3.61
C GLY A 42 -9.44 -6.75 -4.96
N VAL A 43 -10.76 -6.65 -5.07
CA VAL A 43 -11.50 -6.95 -6.30
C VAL A 43 -11.11 -6.03 -7.46
N ALA A 44 -10.58 -4.83 -7.17
CA ALA A 44 -9.94 -3.94 -8.13
C ALA A 44 -8.75 -3.22 -7.49
N SER A 45 -7.72 -2.87 -8.25
CA SER A 45 -6.54 -2.19 -7.72
C SER A 45 -5.94 -1.20 -8.71
N PHE A 46 -5.32 -0.13 -8.21
CA PHE A 46 -4.59 0.81 -9.05
C PHE A 46 -3.27 0.18 -9.50
N THR A 47 -3.14 -0.03 -10.81
CA THR A 47 -1.87 -0.43 -11.41
C THR A 47 -0.97 0.79 -11.60
N GLU A 48 -1.54 1.91 -12.08
CA GLU A 48 -0.82 3.17 -12.23
C GLU A 48 -1.74 4.38 -11.99
N VAL A 49 -1.15 5.47 -11.49
CA VAL A 49 -1.80 6.76 -11.30
C VAL A 49 -0.82 7.83 -11.76
N PHE A 50 -1.16 8.57 -12.82
CA PHE A 50 -0.24 9.51 -13.47
C PHE A 50 -0.97 10.71 -14.09
N PRO A 51 -0.30 11.86 -14.31
CA PRO A 51 1.06 12.17 -13.86
C PRO A 51 1.11 12.40 -12.34
N GLN A 52 2.31 12.26 -11.78
CA GLN A 52 2.58 12.54 -10.36
C GLN A 52 3.93 13.25 -10.23
N PRO A 53 3.99 14.54 -9.82
CA PRO A 53 2.88 15.45 -9.51
C PRO A 53 1.92 15.71 -10.68
N SER A 54 0.65 16.03 -10.38
CA SER A 54 -0.37 16.42 -11.36
C SER A 54 -0.70 17.91 -11.28
N THR A 55 -1.10 18.51 -12.40
CA THR A 55 -1.62 19.89 -12.47
C THR A 55 -3.16 19.97 -12.33
N GLY A 56 -3.82 18.84 -12.10
CA GLY A 56 -5.28 18.75 -11.92
C GLY A 56 -5.92 17.58 -12.66
N VAL A 57 -5.38 17.17 -13.81
CA VAL A 57 -5.90 16.01 -14.55
C VAL A 57 -5.06 14.77 -14.25
N VAL A 58 -5.70 13.68 -13.87
CA VAL A 58 -5.04 12.41 -13.51
C VAL A 58 -5.67 11.25 -14.26
N THR A 59 -4.83 10.41 -14.86
CA THR A 59 -5.21 9.13 -15.45
C THR A 59 -4.96 8.01 -14.44
N LEU A 60 -5.94 7.13 -14.33
CA LEU A 60 -5.97 5.97 -13.45
C LEU A 60 -6.01 4.72 -14.31
N ASN A 61 -5.00 3.87 -14.18
CA ASN A 61 -5.04 2.50 -14.68
C ASN A 61 -5.44 1.59 -13.52
N VAL A 62 -6.51 0.82 -13.72
CA VAL A 62 -7.11 -0.05 -12.72
C VAL A 62 -7.25 -1.45 -13.28
N ASP A 63 -6.74 -2.45 -12.57
CA ASP A 63 -7.02 -3.85 -12.88
C ASP A 63 -8.14 -4.37 -11.98
N SER A 64 -9.23 -4.85 -12.58
CA SER A 64 -10.43 -5.32 -11.88
C SER A 64 -10.65 -6.81 -12.14
N ARG A 65 -10.95 -7.59 -11.11
CA ARG A 65 -11.20 -9.04 -11.26
C ARG A 65 -12.58 -9.34 -11.85
N VAL A 66 -13.54 -8.47 -11.61
CA VAL A 66 -14.93 -8.60 -12.08
C VAL A 66 -15.38 -7.28 -12.68
N SER A 67 -16.43 -7.29 -13.48
CA SER A 67 -17.09 -6.06 -13.92
C SER A 67 -18.03 -5.52 -12.82
N GLY A 68 -18.20 -4.21 -12.76
CA GLY A 68 -19.04 -3.53 -11.77
C GLY A 68 -18.77 -2.03 -11.70
N THR A 69 -19.35 -1.37 -10.71
CA THR A 69 -19.13 0.07 -10.50
C THR A 69 -17.86 0.29 -9.68
N LEU A 70 -16.93 1.07 -10.22
CA LEU A 70 -15.74 1.56 -9.53
C LEU A 70 -16.06 2.93 -8.94
N THR A 71 -15.87 3.08 -7.63
CA THR A 71 -16.02 4.36 -6.94
C THR A 71 -14.64 4.85 -6.52
N VAL A 72 -14.20 5.97 -7.08
CA VAL A 72 -12.96 6.64 -6.67
C VAL A 72 -13.31 7.82 -5.78
N GLU A 73 -12.91 7.75 -4.52
CA GLU A 73 -13.07 8.83 -3.54
C GLU A 73 -11.74 9.55 -3.35
N VAL A 74 -11.80 10.88 -3.22
CA VAL A 74 -10.62 11.73 -3.01
C VAL A 74 -10.71 12.34 -1.63
N PHE A 75 -9.66 12.17 -0.84
CA PHE A 75 -9.54 12.69 0.51
C PHE A 75 -8.37 13.66 0.62
N ASP A 76 -8.54 14.72 1.41
CA ASP A 76 -7.43 15.59 1.80
C ASP A 76 -6.55 14.94 2.89
N ILE A 77 -5.48 15.64 3.31
CA ILE A 77 -4.57 15.16 4.36
C ILE A 77 -5.22 15.04 5.74
N LEU A 78 -6.36 15.70 5.98
CA LEU A 78 -7.12 15.63 7.22
C LEU A 78 -8.15 14.47 7.19
N GLY A 79 -8.25 13.76 6.06
CA GLY A 79 -9.21 12.67 5.85
C GLY A 79 -10.61 13.15 5.49
N GLN A 80 -10.80 14.42 5.13
CA GLN A 80 -12.07 14.91 4.61
C GLN A 80 -12.24 14.49 3.14
N ARG A 81 -13.39 13.91 2.80
CA ARG A 81 -13.70 13.57 1.40
C ARG A 81 -14.06 14.83 0.63
N VAL A 82 -13.22 15.18 -0.34
CA VAL A 82 -13.36 16.39 -1.17
C VAL A 82 -14.01 16.12 -2.53
N SER A 83 -13.92 14.89 -3.04
CA SER A 83 -14.57 14.50 -4.31
C SER A 83 -14.87 13.00 -4.35
N ALA A 84 -15.81 12.59 -5.22
CA ALA A 84 -16.14 11.21 -5.47
C ALA A 84 -16.60 11.01 -6.93
N TYR A 85 -16.12 9.96 -7.57
CA TYR A 85 -16.40 9.62 -8.96
C TYR A 85 -16.94 8.19 -9.05
N SER A 86 -18.01 8.00 -9.82
CA SER A 86 -18.57 6.69 -10.15
C SER A 86 -18.25 6.36 -11.60
N LEU A 87 -17.53 5.26 -11.82
CA LEU A 87 -16.97 4.86 -13.09
C LEU A 87 -17.41 3.43 -13.42
N ASN A 88 -17.54 3.12 -14.70
CA ASN A 88 -17.79 1.74 -15.13
C ASN A 88 -16.47 0.97 -15.13
N GLY A 89 -16.39 -0.11 -14.35
CA GLY A 89 -15.27 -1.06 -14.37
C GLY A 89 -15.65 -2.34 -15.11
N ASN A 90 -14.85 -2.71 -16.09
CA ASN A 90 -14.89 -4.02 -16.72
C ASN A 90 -13.87 -4.95 -16.04
N SER A 91 -14.10 -6.27 -16.08
CA SER A 91 -13.07 -7.24 -15.71
C SER A 91 -11.82 -7.06 -16.60
N GLY A 92 -10.63 -7.10 -16.00
CA GLY A 92 -9.34 -6.78 -16.59
C GLY A 92 -8.94 -5.32 -16.43
N ALA A 93 -8.15 -4.83 -17.41
CA ALA A 93 -7.59 -3.48 -17.40
C ALA A 93 -8.64 -2.41 -17.76
N ASN A 94 -8.66 -1.34 -16.98
CA ASN A 94 -9.51 -0.17 -17.16
C ASN A 94 -8.65 1.09 -17.09
N THR A 95 -8.98 2.07 -17.92
CA THR A 95 -8.33 3.38 -17.90
C THR A 95 -9.39 4.46 -17.76
N HIS A 96 -9.23 5.33 -16.77
CA HIS A 96 -10.13 6.45 -16.51
C HIS A 96 -9.33 7.73 -16.32
N THR A 97 -9.92 8.85 -16.70
CA THR A 97 -9.35 10.18 -16.43
C THR A 97 -10.25 10.91 -15.46
N LEU A 98 -9.66 11.45 -14.39
CA LEU A 98 -10.32 12.31 -13.43
C LEU A 98 -9.84 13.74 -13.60
N ASP A 99 -10.78 14.67 -13.54
CA ASP A 99 -10.49 16.09 -13.45
C ASP A 99 -10.61 16.53 -11.98
N LEU A 100 -9.45 16.80 -11.39
CA LEU A 100 -9.25 17.32 -10.04
C LEU A 100 -8.79 18.79 -10.08
N SER A 101 -9.00 19.48 -11.21
CA SER A 101 -8.51 20.85 -11.42
C SER A 101 -9.14 21.88 -10.49
N ASP A 102 -10.27 21.55 -9.84
CA ASP A 102 -10.91 22.39 -8.82
C ASP A 102 -10.25 22.26 -7.43
N LEU A 103 -9.40 21.26 -7.21
CA LEU A 103 -8.69 21.08 -5.95
C LEU A 103 -7.47 22.00 -5.88
N THR A 104 -7.19 22.58 -4.72
CA THR A 104 -5.98 23.38 -4.49
C THR A 104 -4.71 22.54 -4.54
N ASP A 105 -3.56 23.18 -4.67
CA ASP A 105 -2.27 22.49 -4.59
C ASP A 105 -2.07 21.85 -3.20
N GLY A 106 -1.60 20.60 -3.17
CA GLY A 106 -1.54 19.82 -1.95
C GLY A 106 -1.43 18.31 -2.15
N GLN A 107 -1.44 17.58 -1.04
CA GLN A 107 -1.44 16.11 -1.04
C GLN A 107 -2.86 15.59 -0.85
N TYR A 108 -3.19 14.53 -1.60
CA TYR A 108 -4.48 13.88 -1.55
C TYR A 108 -4.33 12.36 -1.55
N VAL A 109 -5.35 11.67 -1.08
CA VAL A 109 -5.45 10.21 -1.14
C VAL A 109 -6.63 9.84 -2.02
N LEU A 110 -6.35 9.08 -3.08
CA LEU A 110 -7.35 8.40 -3.88
C LEU A 110 -7.64 7.05 -3.24
N LYS A 111 -8.91 6.77 -2.99
CA LYS A 111 -9.40 5.49 -2.50
C LYS A 111 -10.28 4.85 -3.56
N LEU A 112 -9.94 3.62 -3.93
CA LEU A 112 -10.73 2.82 -4.84
C LEU A 112 -11.64 1.90 -4.05
N ASN A 113 -12.91 1.89 -4.43
CA ASN A 113 -13.88 0.93 -3.95
C ASN A 113 -14.56 0.24 -5.14
N MET A 114 -14.88 -1.04 -4.98
CA MET A 114 -15.70 -1.78 -5.94
C MET A 114 -16.75 -2.59 -5.17
N ASN A 115 -18.02 -2.44 -5.53
CA ASN A 115 -19.15 -3.08 -4.83
C ASN A 115 -19.11 -2.87 -3.30
N ASP A 116 -18.89 -1.62 -2.88
CA ASP A 116 -18.84 -1.17 -1.47
C ASP A 116 -17.73 -1.79 -0.61
N ARG A 117 -16.73 -2.41 -1.23
CA ARG A 117 -15.49 -2.80 -0.53
C ARG A 117 -14.36 -1.90 -0.97
N ALA A 118 -13.66 -1.32 0.01
CA ALA A 118 -12.40 -0.63 -0.23
C ALA A 118 -11.37 -1.66 -0.69
N THR A 119 -10.74 -1.40 -1.83
CA THR A 119 -9.84 -2.36 -2.46
C THR A 119 -8.41 -1.85 -2.60
N ASP A 120 -8.21 -0.53 -2.74
CA ASP A 120 -6.86 0.06 -2.84
C ASP A 120 -6.86 1.55 -2.49
N ALA A 121 -5.70 2.09 -2.14
CA ALA A 121 -5.49 3.51 -1.94
C ALA A 121 -4.14 3.97 -2.49
N ARG A 122 -4.10 5.18 -3.07
CA ARG A 122 -2.89 5.80 -3.64
C ARG A 122 -2.82 7.27 -3.23
N ARG A 123 -1.63 7.70 -2.80
CA ARG A 123 -1.35 9.11 -2.55
C ARG A 123 -0.99 9.81 -3.85
N ILE A 124 -1.58 10.97 -4.09
CA ILE A 124 -1.27 11.87 -5.20
C ILE A 124 -0.86 13.25 -4.69
N VAL A 125 -0.16 14.04 -5.52
CA VAL A 125 0.19 15.43 -5.27
C VAL A 125 -0.31 16.28 -6.42
N ILE A 126 -1.03 17.35 -6.10
CA ILE A 126 -1.43 18.39 -7.04
C ILE A 126 -0.49 19.59 -6.85
N ALA A 127 0.18 20.02 -7.92
CA ALA A 127 1.10 21.16 -7.93
C ALA A 127 1.06 21.85 -9.31
N ARG A 128 0.73 23.14 -9.35
CA ARG A 128 0.54 23.92 -10.58
C ARG A 128 1.62 24.98 -10.81
#